data_AF-A0A819S0E7-F1
#
_entry.id   AF-A0A819S0E7-F1
#
_cell.length_a   1.000
_cell.length_b   1.000
_cell.length_c   1.000
_cell.angle_alpha   90.00
_cell.angle_beta   90.00
_cell.angle_gamma   90.00
#
_symmetry.space_group_name_H-M   'P 1'
#
loop_
_entity.id
_entity.type
_entity.pdbx_description
1 polymer ?
#
loop_
_entity_poly.entity_id
_entity_poly.type
_entity_poly.pdbx_seq_one_letter_code
_entity_poly.pdbx_strand_id
1 'polypeptide(L)'
;MNNYSSHHDENINEDSFHNDSVNRNHHIYDSLASAQRQQTNFDTSNYSILHHASSNISENQTFEQYQPDTPSKSYRHKLIKDDIITIDHNDTDASFILPNLYELPEDIRIRVMDNIVDIPTMVSLEETKRLNWWVNKKLPCAKLYPLVTSGDGNCLLHATSLAMWGCHDHSLSMRKALNETLITSKPNNSLYRRWRWAQSVQNKKYDLVFSEEEWNEEWKSLLRLSSAEPRVSQTKSFDSYCSADETNNSSKSSQTNTDLSTKLSSQSTRQYYESLEEFHVYVLANNIRRPIVIYSDTLLRTNDGEAISPIEFGGIYLPLEIPPEKCHKQPILLAYDAAHFSALLPMEQINSKPSTKSTYRIPLIDVDTLDILPIHFFIDPGFNFQWPIDEELSNDKIHFYTTYGDNRMDILEKYLNLSKEYLPLNNIFPQSTKAKQDNRISTTSTNPSNELNSPITHKKVSRSSLNSFSKMFRRTFMEPFS
;
A
#
# COMPACT_ATOMS: atom_id res chain seq x y z
N MET A 1 -25.79 63.58 -51.14
CA MET A 1 -27.21 63.86 -50.83
C MET A 1 -27.42 63.41 -49.39
N ASN A 2 -27.15 64.27 -48.40
CA ASN A 2 -28.09 65.23 -47.75
C ASN A 2 -29.25 64.47 -47.08
N ASN A 3 -29.52 64.50 -45.77
CA ASN A 3 -29.48 65.55 -44.72
C ASN A 3 -29.20 64.90 -43.33
N TYR A 4 -28.51 65.46 -42.32
CA TYR A 4 -28.58 66.73 -41.55
C TYR A 4 -29.70 66.85 -40.49
N SER A 5 -29.31 66.86 -39.19
CA SER A 5 -29.61 67.85 -38.10
C SER A 5 -29.32 67.19 -36.72
N SER A 6 -28.35 67.57 -35.88
CA SER A 6 -28.07 68.83 -35.11
C SER A 6 -29.19 69.13 -34.07
N HIS A 7 -29.00 69.52 -32.80
CA HIS A 7 -27.93 70.09 -31.93
C HIS A 7 -28.30 69.74 -30.45
N HIS A 8 -27.43 69.75 -29.42
CA HIS A 8 -26.82 70.93 -28.79
C HIS A 8 -25.74 70.55 -27.75
N ASP A 9 -24.65 71.33 -27.77
CA ASP A 9 -23.58 71.41 -26.77
C ASP A 9 -23.98 72.24 -25.54
N GLU A 10 -23.44 71.87 -24.37
CA GLU A 10 -23.02 72.83 -23.33
C GLU A 10 -21.66 72.37 -22.75
N ASN A 11 -20.59 73.06 -23.16
CA ASN A 11 -19.35 73.22 -22.40
C ASN A 11 -19.59 74.26 -21.30
N ILE A 12 -19.02 74.12 -20.09
CA ILE A 12 -18.30 75.19 -19.35
C ILE A 12 -17.50 74.57 -18.16
N ASN A 13 -16.20 74.89 -18.16
CA ASN A 13 -15.21 75.13 -17.11
C ASN A 13 -14.47 74.03 -16.30
N GLU A 14 -13.15 74.16 -16.47
CA GLU A 14 -12.00 73.79 -15.66
C GLU A 14 -12.06 74.28 -14.20
N ASP A 15 -11.10 73.75 -13.43
CA ASP A 15 -10.62 74.18 -12.11
C ASP A 15 -11.38 73.72 -10.87
N SER A 16 -10.99 72.55 -10.34
CA SER A 16 -10.46 72.43 -8.97
C SER A 16 -10.20 70.97 -8.58
N PHE A 17 -9.24 70.77 -7.67
CA PHE A 17 -8.88 69.50 -6.99
C PHE A 17 -7.84 68.61 -7.66
N HIS A 18 -6.69 69.21 -7.95
CA HIS A 18 -5.40 68.58 -7.68
C HIS A 18 -5.20 68.49 -6.15
N ASN A 19 -5.49 67.32 -5.55
CA ASN A 19 -4.91 66.77 -4.31
C ASN A 19 -5.83 65.70 -3.69
N ASP A 20 -5.94 64.50 -4.29
CA ASP A 20 -6.59 63.39 -3.58
C ASP A 20 -6.24 61.97 -4.07
N SER A 21 -5.08 61.80 -4.72
CA SER A 21 -4.63 60.49 -5.25
C SER A 21 -3.42 59.89 -4.52
N VAL A 22 -3.00 60.43 -3.36
CA VAL A 22 -1.83 59.94 -2.61
C VAL A 22 -2.18 59.35 -1.22
N ASN A 23 -3.41 59.50 -0.72
CA ASN A 23 -3.76 59.07 0.66
C ASN A 23 -4.72 57.87 0.80
N ARG A 24 -4.99 57.09 -0.26
CA ARG A 24 -5.81 55.86 -0.16
C ARG A 24 -5.04 54.54 -0.22
N ASN A 25 -3.71 54.58 -0.28
CA ASN A 25 -2.85 53.37 -0.28
C ASN A 25 -2.09 53.13 1.04
N HIS A 26 -2.41 53.85 2.12
CA HIS A 26 -1.81 53.63 3.45
C HIS A 26 -2.74 53.03 4.50
N HIS A 27 -4.04 52.84 4.22
CA HIS A 27 -4.96 52.20 5.16
C HIS A 27 -5.27 50.72 4.88
N ILE A 28 -4.74 50.14 3.81
CA ILE A 28 -4.93 48.71 3.47
C ILE A 28 -3.75 47.85 3.96
N TYR A 29 -2.57 48.43 4.20
CA TYR A 29 -1.40 47.69 4.69
C TYR A 29 -1.32 47.55 6.22
N ASP A 30 -1.98 48.43 7.00
CA ASP A 30 -1.99 48.32 8.47
C ASP A 30 -3.07 47.37 9.02
N SER A 31 -4.10 47.04 8.23
CA SER A 31 -5.15 46.08 8.62
C SER A 31 -4.73 44.61 8.41
N LEU A 32 -3.72 44.34 7.58
CA LEU A 32 -3.17 42.99 7.37
C LEU A 32 -2.01 42.69 8.34
N ALA A 33 -1.28 43.72 8.80
CA ALA A 33 -0.23 43.58 9.80
C ALA A 33 -0.74 43.43 11.25
N SER A 34 -1.97 43.88 11.52
CA SER A 34 -2.62 43.74 12.84
C SER A 34 -3.43 42.44 13.00
N ALA A 35 -3.69 41.71 11.92
CA ALA A 35 -4.29 40.36 11.96
C ALA A 35 -3.25 39.22 12.16
N GLN A 36 -1.95 39.52 12.14
CA GLN A 36 -0.86 38.57 12.38
C GLN A 36 -0.22 38.67 13.79
N ARG A 37 -0.80 39.45 14.71
CA ARG A 37 -0.39 39.50 16.13
C ARG A 37 -1.53 39.21 17.10
N GLN A 38 -2.30 38.18 16.80
CA GLN A 38 -3.01 37.41 17.81
C GLN A 38 -2.63 35.93 17.65
N GLN A 39 -1.34 35.63 17.85
CA GLN A 39 -0.97 34.30 18.33
C GLN A 39 -1.53 34.19 19.76
N THR A 40 -2.78 33.75 19.86
CA THR A 40 -3.20 33.01 21.05
C THR A 40 -2.18 31.90 21.22
N ASN A 41 -1.45 31.89 22.36
CA ASN A 41 -0.66 30.74 22.78
C ASN A 41 -1.63 29.55 22.88
N PHE A 42 -1.78 28.83 21.77
CA PHE A 42 -2.52 27.57 21.74
C PHE A 42 -1.66 26.57 22.48
N ASP A 43 -2.11 26.17 23.66
CA ASP A 43 -1.48 25.10 24.40
C ASP A 43 -1.70 23.77 23.65
N THR A 44 -0.71 23.40 22.83
CA THR A 44 -0.74 22.18 22.02
C THR A 44 -0.51 20.92 22.86
N SER A 45 -0.29 21.03 24.18
CA SER A 45 -0.05 19.87 25.05
C SER A 45 -1.22 18.87 25.07
N ASN A 46 -2.43 19.31 24.75
CA ASN A 46 -3.64 18.49 24.73
C ASN A 46 -4.09 18.04 23.33
N TYR A 47 -3.24 18.16 22.31
CA TYR A 47 -3.56 17.84 20.91
C TYR A 47 -2.57 16.85 20.32
N SER A 48 -3.07 15.79 19.69
CA SER A 48 -2.23 14.91 18.86
C SER A 48 -2.11 15.47 17.44
N ILE A 49 -0.91 15.36 16.87
CA ILE A 49 -0.65 15.76 15.48
C ILE A 49 -0.96 14.58 14.58
N LEU A 50 -1.94 14.75 13.68
CA LEU A 50 -2.24 13.79 12.64
C LEU A 50 -1.52 14.17 11.35
N HIS A 51 -0.73 13.24 10.82
CA HIS A 51 -0.09 13.35 9.52
C HIS A 51 -0.96 12.72 8.45
N HIS A 52 -1.12 13.41 7.32
CA HIS A 52 -1.85 12.88 6.16
C HIS A 52 -1.15 13.21 4.83
N ALA A 53 -1.33 12.32 3.85
CA ALA A 53 -0.98 12.59 2.46
C ALA A 53 -2.17 13.25 1.75
N SER A 54 -1.89 14.21 0.88
CA SER A 54 -2.87 14.82 -0.02
C SER A 54 -2.72 14.31 -1.45
N SER A 55 -3.85 14.15 -2.10
CA SER A 55 -4.00 13.47 -3.39
C SER A 55 -4.80 14.37 -4.34
N ASN A 56 -4.25 14.70 -5.51
CA ASN A 56 -4.93 15.51 -6.53
C ASN A 56 -5.59 14.59 -7.56
N ILE A 57 -6.78 14.95 -8.01
CA ILE A 57 -7.55 14.13 -8.95
C ILE A 57 -7.33 14.63 -10.36
N SER A 58 -6.92 13.74 -11.27
CA SER A 58 -7.13 13.91 -12.70
C SER A 58 -8.58 13.52 -13.02
N GLU A 59 -9.27 14.29 -13.86
CA GLU A 59 -10.56 13.83 -14.40
C GLU A 59 -10.39 12.44 -15.03
N ASN A 60 -11.43 11.59 -14.97
CA ASN A 60 -11.48 10.25 -15.59
C ASN A 60 -11.46 10.35 -17.13
N GLN A 61 -10.49 11.06 -17.71
CA GLN A 61 -10.33 11.28 -19.14
C GLN A 61 -9.46 10.17 -19.74
N THR A 62 -9.81 8.90 -19.64
CA THR A 62 -9.16 7.87 -20.49
C THR A 62 -9.91 6.53 -20.44
N PHE A 63 -10.98 6.39 -21.23
CA PHE A 63 -11.46 5.07 -21.64
C PHE A 63 -11.98 5.01 -23.09
N GLU A 64 -12.30 6.14 -23.74
CA GLU A 64 -12.85 6.10 -25.11
C GLU A 64 -11.79 5.93 -26.22
N GLN A 65 -10.49 6.09 -25.94
CA GLN A 65 -9.44 6.01 -26.98
C GLN A 65 -8.42 4.89 -26.80
N TYR A 66 -8.45 4.15 -25.69
CA TYR A 66 -7.49 3.08 -25.44
C TYR A 66 -8.04 1.73 -25.93
N GLN A 67 -7.45 1.20 -27.01
CA GLN A 67 -7.64 -0.20 -27.37
C GLN A 67 -7.16 -1.10 -26.21
N PRO A 68 -8.00 -2.02 -25.69
CA PRO A 68 -7.69 -2.84 -24.52
C PRO A 68 -6.42 -3.71 -24.63
N ASP A 69 -5.94 -3.97 -25.84
CA ASP A 69 -4.96 -5.04 -26.10
C ASP A 69 -3.52 -4.59 -26.37
N THR A 70 -3.19 -3.29 -26.22
CA THR A 70 -1.84 -2.76 -26.55
C THR A 70 -1.01 -2.18 -25.39
N PRO A 71 -1.12 -2.57 -24.10
CA PRO A 71 -0.36 -1.90 -23.04
C PRO A 71 1.08 -2.43 -22.86
N SER A 72 1.53 -3.43 -23.61
CA SER A 72 2.75 -4.16 -23.22
C SER A 72 4.07 -3.58 -23.73
N LYS A 73 4.09 -2.82 -24.82
CA LYS A 73 5.34 -2.42 -25.49
C LYS A 73 5.72 -0.94 -25.36
N SER A 74 4.78 -0.07 -24.96
CA SER A 74 4.97 1.39 -25.04
C SER A 74 5.20 2.09 -23.69
N TYR A 75 5.14 1.37 -22.56
CA TYR A 75 5.18 1.97 -21.22
C TYR A 75 6.44 1.66 -20.41
N ARG A 76 7.38 0.86 -20.93
CA ARG A 76 8.58 0.50 -20.16
C ARG A 76 9.81 1.16 -20.72
N HIS A 77 10.53 1.87 -19.86
CA HIS A 77 11.86 2.37 -20.17
C HIS A 77 12.84 1.88 -19.13
N LYS A 78 14.04 1.54 -19.60
CA LYS A 78 15.18 1.30 -18.73
C LYS A 78 15.87 2.64 -18.48
N LEU A 79 15.89 3.10 -17.24
CA LEU A 79 16.67 4.29 -16.90
C LEU A 79 18.15 3.93 -16.95
N ILE A 80 18.90 4.55 -17.86
CA ILE A 80 20.27 4.17 -18.23
C ILE A 80 21.27 4.20 -17.04
N LYS A 81 20.95 4.90 -15.94
CA LYS A 81 21.81 4.97 -14.74
C LYS A 81 21.50 3.94 -13.65
N ASP A 82 20.28 3.41 -13.58
CA ASP A 82 19.82 2.59 -12.46
C ASP A 82 19.16 1.33 -13.03
N ASP A 83 19.49 0.14 -12.51
CA ASP A 83 19.01 -1.17 -13.01
C ASP A 83 17.50 -1.41 -12.76
N ILE A 84 16.70 -0.34 -12.62
CA ILE A 84 15.26 -0.35 -12.37
C ILE A 84 14.51 -0.12 -13.69
N ILE A 85 13.51 -0.97 -13.95
CA ILE A 85 12.61 -0.80 -15.09
C ILE A 85 11.40 -0.01 -14.64
N THR A 86 11.22 1.16 -15.23
CA THR A 86 10.11 2.03 -14.88
C THR A 86 8.95 1.88 -15.86
N ILE A 87 7.75 1.93 -15.31
CA ILE A 87 6.49 1.97 -16.04
C ILE A 87 6.13 3.45 -16.20
N ASP A 88 6.59 4.03 -17.30
CA ASP A 88 6.17 5.37 -17.71
C ASP A 88 4.71 5.36 -18.13
N HIS A 89 3.96 6.29 -17.56
CA HIS A 89 2.59 6.56 -17.91
C HIS A 89 2.55 7.99 -18.44
N ASN A 90 2.17 8.14 -19.71
CA ASN A 90 2.05 9.44 -20.38
C ASN A 90 0.79 10.21 -19.93
N ASP A 91 -0.06 9.59 -19.12
CA ASP A 91 -1.22 10.25 -18.52
C ASP A 91 -0.80 10.91 -17.20
N THR A 92 -0.77 12.23 -17.24
CA THR A 92 -0.71 13.11 -16.08
C THR A 92 -1.53 12.57 -14.91
N ASP A 93 -0.88 12.23 -13.80
CA ASP A 93 -1.48 11.99 -12.47
C ASP A 93 -2.60 10.93 -12.37
N ALA A 94 -2.72 10.00 -13.33
CA ALA A 94 -3.84 9.05 -13.38
C ALA A 94 -4.01 8.28 -12.05
N SER A 95 -5.12 8.57 -11.38
CA SER A 95 -5.57 7.91 -10.16
C SER A 95 -7.06 7.69 -10.32
N PHE A 96 -7.46 6.43 -10.37
CA PHE A 96 -8.84 6.08 -10.61
C PHE A 96 -9.70 6.41 -9.38
N ILE A 97 -10.93 6.85 -9.62
CA ILE A 97 -11.87 7.28 -8.58
C ILE A 97 -13.23 6.71 -8.91
N LEU A 98 -13.92 6.26 -7.87
CA LEU A 98 -15.26 5.76 -8.06
C LEU A 98 -16.20 6.91 -8.42
N PRO A 99 -16.99 6.78 -9.49
CA PRO A 99 -18.08 7.71 -9.74
C PRO A 99 -19.02 7.70 -8.53
N ASN A 100 -19.73 8.80 -8.33
CA ASN A 100 -20.65 8.90 -7.21
C ASN A 100 -21.84 7.95 -7.36
N LEU A 101 -21.74 6.76 -6.76
CA LEU A 101 -22.77 5.72 -6.85
C LEU A 101 -24.05 6.08 -6.09
N TYR A 102 -24.02 7.09 -5.22
CA TYR A 102 -25.21 7.56 -4.50
C TYR A 102 -26.23 8.28 -5.39
N GLU A 103 -25.85 8.63 -6.62
CA GLU A 103 -26.77 9.14 -7.65
C GLU A 103 -27.66 8.05 -8.25
N LEU A 104 -27.28 6.77 -8.08
CA LEU A 104 -28.06 5.64 -8.56
C LEU A 104 -29.26 5.34 -7.62
N PRO A 105 -30.38 4.82 -8.17
CA PRO A 105 -31.47 4.26 -7.37
C PRO A 105 -30.97 3.22 -6.37
N GLU A 106 -31.59 3.16 -5.18
CA GLU A 106 -31.13 2.32 -4.06
C GLU A 106 -30.87 0.85 -4.46
N ASP A 107 -31.82 0.25 -5.18
CA ASP A 107 -31.78 -1.15 -5.60
C ASP A 107 -30.65 -1.42 -6.61
N ILE A 108 -30.32 -0.44 -7.46
CA ILE A 108 -29.20 -0.51 -8.40
C ILE A 108 -27.89 -0.29 -7.64
N ARG A 109 -27.85 0.70 -6.76
CA ARG A 109 -26.66 1.03 -5.98
C ARG A 109 -26.19 -0.13 -5.13
N ILE A 110 -27.11 -0.79 -4.41
CA ILE A 110 -26.78 -1.98 -3.60
C ILE A 110 -26.17 -3.05 -4.51
N ARG A 111 -26.82 -3.38 -5.63
CA ARG A 111 -26.31 -4.37 -6.57
C ARG A 111 -24.93 -4.00 -7.13
N VAL A 112 -24.71 -2.74 -7.49
CA VAL A 112 -23.41 -2.28 -8.01
C VAL A 112 -22.35 -2.39 -6.92
N MET A 113 -22.62 -1.88 -5.72
CA MET A 113 -21.70 -1.95 -4.58
C MET A 113 -21.32 -3.38 -4.24
N ASP A 114 -22.30 -4.29 -4.17
CA ASP A 114 -22.07 -5.72 -3.86
C ASP A 114 -21.20 -6.42 -4.91
N ASN A 115 -21.17 -5.92 -6.16
CA ASN A 115 -20.35 -6.50 -7.23
C ASN A 115 -18.96 -5.89 -7.35
N ILE A 116 -18.77 -4.63 -6.96
CA ILE A 116 -17.48 -3.92 -7.15
C ILE A 116 -16.68 -3.80 -5.86
N VAL A 117 -17.35 -3.73 -4.70
CA VAL A 117 -16.70 -3.53 -3.40
C VAL A 117 -16.44 -4.89 -2.76
N ASP A 118 -15.22 -5.08 -2.31
CA ASP A 118 -14.84 -6.21 -1.48
C ASP A 118 -15.37 -6.00 -0.05
N ILE A 119 -16.66 -6.30 0.14
CA ILE A 119 -17.36 -6.11 1.40
C ILE A 119 -16.68 -6.85 2.56
N PRO A 120 -16.25 -8.13 2.44
CA PRO A 120 -15.53 -8.83 3.50
C PRO A 120 -14.28 -8.08 3.98
N THR A 121 -13.39 -7.68 3.05
CA THR A 121 -12.18 -6.91 3.38
C THR A 121 -12.54 -5.57 4.03
N MET A 122 -13.56 -4.87 3.52
CA MET A 122 -14.01 -3.59 4.08
C MET A 122 -14.46 -3.74 5.53
N VAL A 123 -15.34 -4.70 5.80
CA VAL A 123 -15.88 -4.95 7.14
C VAL A 123 -14.77 -5.35 8.10
N SER A 124 -13.93 -6.32 7.73
CA SER A 124 -12.79 -6.80 8.53
C SER A 124 -11.85 -5.66 8.95
N LEU A 125 -11.43 -4.82 7.99
CA LEU A 125 -10.51 -3.72 8.27
C LEU A 125 -11.18 -2.53 8.97
N GLU A 126 -12.48 -2.29 8.77
CA GLU A 126 -13.23 -1.27 9.52
C GLU A 126 -13.43 -1.69 11.00
N GLU A 127 -13.75 -2.96 11.26
CA GLU A 127 -13.94 -3.52 12.60
C GLU A 127 -12.64 -3.53 13.42
N THR A 128 -11.52 -3.89 12.78
CA THR A 128 -10.18 -3.84 13.39
C THR A 128 -9.60 -2.42 13.44
N LYS A 129 -10.37 -1.40 13.03
CA LYS A 129 -9.99 0.03 13.01
C LYS A 129 -8.74 0.32 12.19
N ARG A 130 -8.49 -0.49 11.16
CA ARG A 130 -7.37 -0.32 10.22
C ARG A 130 -7.76 0.55 9.03
N LEU A 131 -9.01 0.47 8.60
CA LEU A 131 -9.56 1.23 7.49
C LEU A 131 -10.73 2.11 7.95
N ASN A 132 -10.88 3.30 7.35
CA ASN A 132 -12.00 4.24 7.56
C ASN A 132 -12.32 4.63 9.02
N TRP A 133 -11.47 4.30 10.00
CA TRP A 133 -11.63 4.72 11.40
C TRP A 133 -11.74 6.25 11.52
N TRP A 134 -11.08 6.97 10.62
CA TRP A 134 -11.11 8.43 10.52
C TRP A 134 -12.50 8.99 10.19
N VAL A 135 -13.34 8.23 9.49
CA VAL A 135 -14.73 8.60 9.18
C VAL A 135 -15.55 8.69 10.47
N ASN A 136 -15.42 7.68 11.34
CA ASN A 136 -16.08 7.65 12.65
C ASN A 136 -15.58 8.77 13.57
N LYS A 137 -14.35 9.24 13.34
CA LYS A 137 -13.72 10.36 14.06
C LYS A 137 -14.00 11.73 13.46
N LYS A 138 -14.81 11.81 12.39
CA LYS A 138 -15.17 13.04 11.67
C LYS A 138 -13.96 13.83 11.19
N LEU A 139 -12.90 13.14 10.81
CA LEU A 139 -11.73 13.75 10.20
C LEU A 139 -12.05 14.14 8.75
N PRO A 140 -11.42 15.19 8.19
CA PRO A 140 -11.60 15.63 6.81
C PRO A 140 -10.88 14.70 5.82
N CYS A 141 -11.01 13.39 6.01
CA CYS A 141 -10.44 12.33 5.20
C CYS A 141 -11.55 11.58 4.45
N ALA A 142 -11.27 11.16 3.22
CA ALA A 142 -12.26 10.47 2.39
C ALA A 142 -12.57 9.08 2.93
N LYS A 143 -13.82 8.61 2.81
CA LYS A 143 -14.12 7.18 2.95
C LYS A 143 -13.52 6.46 1.74
N LEU A 144 -12.82 5.36 2.00
CA LEU A 144 -12.20 4.52 0.97
C LEU A 144 -12.98 3.21 0.83
N TYR A 145 -13.11 2.73 -0.40
CA TYR A 145 -13.80 1.50 -0.74
C TYR A 145 -12.79 0.52 -1.36
N PRO A 146 -12.60 -0.68 -0.78
CA PRO A 146 -11.76 -1.70 -1.38
C PRO A 146 -12.49 -2.31 -2.57
N LEU A 147 -11.85 -2.31 -3.74
CA LEU A 147 -12.41 -2.94 -4.93
C LEU A 147 -12.03 -4.41 -5.04
N VAL A 148 -12.98 -5.22 -5.50
CA VAL A 148 -12.78 -6.64 -5.80
C VAL A 148 -11.65 -6.79 -6.83
N THR A 149 -10.71 -7.70 -6.57
CA THR A 149 -9.70 -8.10 -7.54
C THR A 149 -9.70 -9.61 -7.78
N SER A 150 -9.14 -10.03 -8.93
CA SER A 150 -9.00 -11.44 -9.25
C SER A 150 -8.03 -12.16 -8.28
N GLY A 151 -8.51 -13.26 -7.67
CA GLY A 151 -7.73 -14.14 -6.80
C GLY A 151 -6.85 -15.17 -7.54
N ASP A 152 -6.08 -14.75 -8.53
CA ASP A 152 -5.21 -15.63 -9.33
C ASP A 152 -3.73 -15.60 -8.90
N GLY A 153 -3.42 -14.98 -7.76
CA GLY A 153 -2.04 -14.75 -7.29
C GLY A 153 -1.38 -13.49 -7.87
N ASN A 154 -2.07 -12.74 -8.73
CA ASN A 154 -1.61 -11.46 -9.28
C ASN A 154 -2.34 -10.25 -8.65
N CYS A 155 -3.07 -10.45 -7.55
CA CYS A 155 -3.92 -9.45 -6.89
C CYS A 155 -3.20 -8.14 -6.56
N LEU A 156 -1.93 -8.15 -6.10
CA LEU A 156 -1.15 -6.92 -5.86
C LEU A 156 -1.09 -6.02 -7.10
N LEU A 157 -0.83 -6.63 -8.25
CA LEU A 157 -0.65 -5.92 -9.52
C LEU A 157 -2.00 -5.55 -10.13
N HIS A 158 -3.01 -6.40 -9.97
CA HIS A 158 -4.39 -6.05 -10.28
C HIS A 158 -4.87 -4.84 -9.49
N ALA A 159 -4.70 -4.83 -8.17
CA ALA A 159 -5.11 -3.74 -7.30
C ALA A 159 -4.36 -2.43 -7.64
N THR A 160 -3.05 -2.52 -7.88
CA THR A 160 -2.26 -1.33 -8.27
C THR A 160 -2.69 -0.79 -9.64
N SER A 161 -2.85 -1.66 -10.63
CA SER A 161 -3.34 -1.30 -11.97
C SER A 161 -4.75 -0.71 -11.91
N LEU A 162 -5.63 -1.27 -11.06
CA LEU A 162 -6.99 -0.80 -10.87
C LEU A 162 -7.02 0.58 -10.22
N ALA A 163 -6.14 0.84 -9.25
CA ALA A 163 -6.01 2.14 -8.60
C ALA A 163 -5.44 3.24 -9.52
N MET A 164 -4.64 2.87 -10.53
CA MET A 164 -4.07 3.81 -11.49
C MET A 164 -5.00 4.04 -12.68
N TRP A 165 -5.55 2.96 -13.25
CA TRP A 165 -6.16 2.97 -14.58
C TRP A 165 -7.56 2.36 -14.62
N GLY A 166 -8.12 1.90 -13.51
CA GLY A 166 -9.45 1.28 -13.51
C GLY A 166 -9.51 -0.11 -14.16
N CYS A 167 -8.37 -0.73 -14.46
CA CYS A 167 -8.29 -2.04 -15.10
C CYS A 167 -7.31 -2.99 -14.41
N HIS A 168 -7.55 -4.29 -14.57
CA HIS A 168 -6.70 -5.36 -14.04
C HIS A 168 -5.45 -5.58 -14.93
N ASP A 169 -4.30 -5.94 -14.33
CA ASP A 169 -3.07 -6.34 -15.04
C ASP A 169 -3.16 -7.72 -15.76
N HIS A 170 -4.16 -7.93 -16.62
CA HIS A 170 -4.33 -9.20 -17.37
C HIS A 170 -3.20 -9.47 -18.37
N SER A 171 -2.53 -8.43 -18.89
CA SER A 171 -1.37 -8.58 -19.78
C SER A 171 -0.07 -8.97 -19.05
N LEU A 172 -0.11 -9.03 -17.70
CA LEU A 172 1.04 -9.24 -16.83
C LEU A 172 2.13 -8.19 -17.05
N SER A 173 1.74 -6.98 -17.43
CA SER A 173 2.67 -5.92 -17.81
C SER A 173 3.45 -5.44 -16.59
N MET A 174 2.76 -5.25 -15.47
CA MET A 174 3.41 -4.89 -14.22
C MET A 174 4.24 -6.06 -13.68
N ARG A 175 3.72 -7.30 -13.79
CA ARG A 175 4.45 -8.49 -13.30
C ARG A 175 5.78 -8.68 -14.00
N LYS A 176 5.77 -8.56 -15.33
CA LYS A 176 6.99 -8.67 -16.15
C LYS A 176 7.98 -7.56 -15.81
N ALA A 177 7.53 -6.31 -15.65
CA ALA A 177 8.43 -5.20 -15.29
C ALA A 177 9.09 -5.39 -13.91
N LEU A 178 8.31 -5.87 -12.94
CA LEU A 178 8.77 -6.17 -11.60
C LEU A 178 9.81 -7.31 -11.61
N ASN A 179 9.49 -8.41 -12.27
CA ASN A 179 10.41 -9.54 -12.44
C ASN A 179 11.70 -9.12 -13.16
N GLU A 180 11.58 -8.39 -14.26
CA GLU A 180 12.72 -7.96 -15.07
C GLU A 180 13.65 -7.03 -14.26
N THR A 181 13.09 -6.17 -13.40
CA THR A 181 13.88 -5.33 -12.47
C THR A 181 14.70 -6.17 -11.51
N LEU A 182 14.07 -7.19 -10.92
CA LEU A 182 14.70 -8.06 -9.93
C LEU A 182 15.80 -8.95 -10.54
N ILE A 183 15.60 -9.47 -11.75
CA ILE A 183 16.59 -10.38 -12.39
C ILE A 183 17.74 -9.63 -13.07
N THR A 184 17.53 -8.38 -13.52
CA THR A 184 18.58 -7.58 -14.19
C THR A 184 19.42 -6.76 -13.22
N SER A 185 18.96 -6.64 -11.97
CA SER A 185 19.67 -6.03 -10.86
C SER A 185 21.06 -6.62 -10.65
N LYS A 186 22.08 -5.76 -10.52
CA LYS A 186 23.44 -6.20 -10.18
C LYS A 186 23.47 -6.91 -8.81
N PRO A 187 24.37 -7.89 -8.62
CA PRO A 187 24.61 -8.45 -7.29
C PRO A 187 24.93 -7.36 -6.27
N ASN A 188 24.39 -7.49 -5.06
CA ASN A 188 24.57 -6.53 -3.97
C ASN A 188 24.15 -5.08 -4.33
N ASN A 189 23.17 -4.90 -5.20
CA ASN A 189 22.56 -3.59 -5.44
C ASN A 189 21.79 -3.08 -4.20
N SER A 190 21.32 -1.84 -4.25
CA SER A 190 20.54 -1.21 -3.18
C SER A 190 19.28 -2.01 -2.82
N LEU A 191 18.56 -2.54 -3.81
CA LEU A 191 17.39 -3.41 -3.59
C LEU A 191 17.74 -4.59 -2.68
N TYR A 192 18.79 -5.35 -3.03
CA TYR A 192 19.26 -6.48 -2.23
C TYR A 192 19.70 -6.06 -0.83
N ARG A 193 20.45 -4.94 -0.70
CA ARG A 193 20.94 -4.48 0.61
C ARG A 193 19.81 -4.05 1.54
N ARG A 194 18.80 -3.35 1.02
CA ARG A 194 17.61 -2.95 1.78
C ARG A 194 16.80 -4.16 2.23
N TRP A 195 16.59 -5.12 1.33
CA TRP A 195 15.93 -6.38 1.67
C TRP A 195 16.70 -7.15 2.75
N ARG A 196 17.99 -7.40 2.55
CA ARG A 196 18.84 -8.14 3.49
C ARG A 196 18.91 -7.45 4.84
N TRP A 197 18.96 -6.11 4.87
CA TRP A 197 18.90 -5.33 6.11
C TRP A 197 17.58 -5.55 6.84
N ALA A 198 16.45 -5.33 6.16
CA ALA A 198 15.12 -5.50 6.75
C ALA A 198 14.91 -6.94 7.28
N GLN A 199 15.30 -7.93 6.49
CA GLN A 199 15.23 -9.35 6.88
C GLN A 199 16.16 -9.67 8.05
N SER A 200 17.35 -9.09 8.12
CA SER A 200 18.29 -9.28 9.24
C SER A 200 17.70 -8.74 10.55
N VAL A 201 17.05 -7.57 10.50
CA VAL A 201 16.35 -6.98 11.67
C VAL A 201 15.18 -7.85 12.10
N GLN A 202 14.45 -8.45 11.15
CA GLN A 202 13.34 -9.35 11.45
C GLN A 202 13.83 -10.68 12.04
N ASN A 203 14.80 -11.34 11.40
CA ASN A 203 15.38 -12.60 11.83
C ASN A 203 15.90 -12.53 13.26
N LYS A 204 16.50 -11.39 13.62
CA LYS A 204 16.96 -11.13 14.98
C LYS A 204 15.84 -11.23 16.03
N LYS A 205 14.61 -10.83 15.71
CA LYS A 205 13.47 -10.96 16.66
C LYS A 205 13.17 -12.41 17.04
N TYR A 206 13.69 -13.36 16.25
CA TYR A 206 13.49 -14.80 16.41
C TYR A 206 14.81 -15.55 16.64
N ASP A 207 15.90 -14.85 16.98
CA ASP A 207 17.25 -15.41 17.16
C ASP A 207 17.71 -16.28 15.97
N LEU A 208 17.33 -15.86 14.75
CA LEU A 208 17.63 -16.54 13.50
C LEU A 208 18.82 -15.86 12.81
N VAL A 209 19.79 -16.67 12.38
CA VAL A 209 20.95 -16.22 11.60
C VAL A 209 21.04 -17.08 10.36
N PHE A 210 21.08 -16.42 9.20
CA PHE A 210 21.26 -17.09 7.93
C PHE A 210 22.74 -17.16 7.54
N SER A 211 23.15 -18.30 6.98
CA SER A 211 24.40 -18.40 6.24
C SER A 211 24.33 -17.63 4.91
N GLU A 212 25.47 -17.39 4.27
CA GLU A 212 25.50 -16.76 2.94
C GLU A 212 24.76 -17.62 1.89
N GLU A 213 24.78 -18.94 2.01
CA GLU A 213 24.00 -19.85 1.15
C GLU A 213 22.49 -19.64 1.36
N GLU A 214 22.03 -19.57 2.61
CA GLU A 214 20.62 -19.31 2.92
C GLU A 214 20.18 -17.93 2.41
N TRP A 215 21.00 -16.89 2.58
CA TRP A 215 20.73 -15.57 1.99
C TRP A 215 20.56 -15.64 0.47
N ASN A 216 21.40 -16.41 -0.22
CA ASN A 216 21.32 -16.60 -1.65
C ASN A 216 20.08 -17.41 -2.07
N GLU A 217 19.69 -18.44 -1.30
CA GLU A 217 18.49 -19.23 -1.55
C GLU A 217 17.21 -18.42 -1.36
N GLU A 218 17.14 -17.62 -0.30
CA GLU A 218 16.01 -16.74 -0.02
C GLU A 218 15.86 -15.68 -1.10
N TRP A 219 16.97 -15.06 -1.53
CA TRP A 219 16.94 -14.12 -2.65
C TRP A 219 16.45 -14.79 -3.94
N LYS A 220 16.96 -15.98 -4.28
CA LYS A 220 16.48 -16.75 -5.45
C LYS A 220 15.00 -17.09 -5.35
N SER A 221 14.49 -17.36 -4.14
CA SER A 221 13.07 -17.58 -3.91
C SER A 221 12.24 -16.34 -4.26
N LEU A 222 12.65 -15.14 -3.81
CA LEU A 222 12.01 -13.88 -4.19
C LEU A 222 11.99 -13.69 -5.71
N LEU A 223 13.12 -13.91 -6.39
CA LEU A 223 13.19 -13.82 -7.84
C LEU A 223 12.17 -14.74 -8.52
N ARG A 224 12.03 -15.98 -8.02
CA ARG A 224 11.07 -16.96 -8.56
C ARG A 224 9.62 -16.53 -8.36
N LEU A 225 9.25 -16.02 -7.17
CA LEU A 225 7.88 -15.57 -6.89
C LEU A 225 7.42 -14.44 -7.81
N SER A 226 8.35 -13.57 -8.23
CA SER A 226 8.05 -12.47 -9.16
C SER A 226 7.76 -12.92 -10.60
N SER A 227 8.10 -14.16 -10.97
CA SER A 227 7.98 -14.67 -12.35
C SER A 227 6.56 -14.49 -12.92
N ALA A 228 6.48 -14.22 -14.23
CA ALA A 228 5.22 -14.20 -14.98
C ALA A 228 4.79 -15.59 -15.49
N GLU A 229 5.52 -16.64 -15.12
CA GLU A 229 5.17 -18.02 -15.43
C GLU A 229 4.03 -18.51 -14.51
N PRO A 230 2.97 -19.11 -15.06
CA PRO A 230 1.92 -19.73 -14.26
C PRO A 230 2.46 -20.87 -13.40
N ARG A 231 1.89 -21.07 -12.22
CA ARG A 231 2.09 -22.25 -11.39
C ARG A 231 1.71 -23.49 -12.20
N VAL A 232 2.65 -24.41 -12.33
CA VAL A 232 2.37 -25.71 -12.92
C VAL A 232 1.49 -26.47 -11.94
N SER A 233 0.20 -26.61 -12.28
CA SER A 233 -0.68 -27.52 -11.56
C SER A 233 -0.05 -28.90 -11.59
N GLN A 234 0.46 -29.39 -10.45
CA GLN A 234 0.83 -30.79 -10.33
C GLN A 234 -0.46 -31.60 -10.33
N THR A 235 -1.08 -31.80 -11.49
CA THR A 235 -2.03 -32.90 -11.69
C THR A 235 -1.21 -34.19 -11.72
N LYS A 236 -0.71 -34.60 -10.55
CA LYS A 236 -0.33 -35.99 -10.32
C LYS A 236 -1.63 -36.78 -10.17
N SER A 237 -2.04 -37.37 -11.29
CA SER A 237 -2.70 -38.68 -11.40
C SER A 237 -3.36 -39.20 -10.10
N PHE A 238 -4.65 -38.96 -9.94
CA PHE A 238 -5.50 -39.77 -9.07
C PHE A 238 -6.87 -40.05 -9.70
N ASP A 239 -6.88 -40.34 -11.01
CA ASP A 239 -8.01 -41.01 -11.64
C ASP A 239 -7.60 -42.44 -11.99
N SER A 240 -7.61 -43.31 -10.98
CA SER A 240 -7.73 -44.75 -11.20
C SER A 240 -8.34 -45.38 -9.95
N TYR A 241 -9.67 -45.45 -9.91
CA TYR A 241 -10.40 -46.61 -9.42
C TYR A 241 -11.83 -46.54 -9.98
N CYS A 242 -12.35 -47.71 -10.39
CA CYS A 242 -13.70 -47.99 -10.90
C CYS A 242 -13.91 -47.87 -12.42
N SER A 243 -13.53 -48.91 -13.15
CA SER A 243 -14.51 -49.91 -13.62
C SER A 243 -13.80 -51.01 -14.41
N ALA A 244 -14.00 -52.24 -13.94
CA ALA A 244 -13.74 -53.44 -14.72
C ALA A 244 -14.77 -53.51 -15.87
N ASP A 245 -14.32 -53.81 -17.08
CA ASP A 245 -14.82 -54.98 -17.79
C ASP A 245 -13.92 -55.39 -18.96
N GLU A 246 -13.89 -56.69 -19.19
CA GLU A 246 -13.00 -57.45 -20.06
C GLU A 246 -13.31 -57.24 -21.56
N THR A 247 -12.29 -57.27 -22.43
CA THR A 247 -12.01 -58.43 -23.33
C THR A 247 -10.94 -58.12 -24.41
N ASN A 248 -10.14 -59.14 -24.63
CA ASN A 248 -9.00 -59.32 -25.56
C ASN A 248 -9.26 -58.91 -27.02
N ASN A 249 -8.26 -58.39 -27.75
CA ASN A 249 -7.21 -59.20 -28.39
C ASN A 249 -6.19 -58.38 -29.22
N SER A 250 -5.01 -58.98 -29.35
CA SER A 250 -3.75 -58.57 -29.95
C SER A 250 -3.75 -57.96 -31.37
N SER A 251 -2.82 -57.02 -31.62
CA SER A 251 -1.88 -57.06 -32.76
C SER A 251 -0.75 -56.02 -32.64
N LYS A 252 0.43 -56.43 -33.10
CA LYS A 252 1.74 -55.76 -33.06
C LYS A 252 1.80 -54.48 -33.91
N SER A 253 2.64 -53.51 -33.50
CA SER A 253 3.88 -53.10 -34.18
C SER A 253 4.18 -51.59 -34.13
N SER A 254 5.47 -51.32 -33.88
CA SER A 254 6.31 -50.26 -34.46
C SER A 254 6.09 -48.78 -34.09
N GLN A 255 7.13 -48.26 -33.42
CA GLN A 255 7.77 -46.95 -33.57
C GLN A 255 7.13 -45.99 -34.60
N THR A 256 6.86 -44.76 -34.18
CA THR A 256 7.56 -43.54 -34.68
C THR A 256 7.11 -42.32 -33.88
N ASN A 257 8.09 -41.52 -33.46
CA ASN A 257 7.90 -40.13 -33.08
C ASN A 257 7.50 -39.35 -34.33
N THR A 258 6.37 -38.66 -34.28
CA THR A 258 6.17 -37.41 -35.01
C THR A 258 5.19 -36.54 -34.23
N ASP A 259 5.62 -35.29 -34.07
CA ASP A 259 4.82 -34.14 -33.68
C ASP A 259 3.41 -34.13 -34.29
N LEU A 260 2.55 -33.37 -33.62
CA LEU A 260 1.26 -32.81 -34.08
C LEU A 260 0.01 -33.45 -33.47
N SER A 261 -0.33 -32.99 -32.27
CA SER A 261 -1.71 -32.70 -31.81
C SER A 261 -1.62 -32.30 -30.34
N THR A 262 -1.91 -31.07 -29.94
CA THR A 262 -3.27 -30.72 -29.54
C THR A 262 -3.39 -29.19 -29.39
N LYS A 263 -3.64 -28.51 -30.51
CA LYS A 263 -4.53 -27.35 -30.48
C LYS A 263 -5.95 -27.92 -30.60
N LEU A 264 -6.65 -28.02 -29.48
CA LEU A 264 -8.10 -27.82 -29.32
C LEU A 264 -8.52 -28.33 -27.92
N SER A 265 -8.39 -27.47 -26.92
CA SER A 265 -9.38 -27.38 -25.83
C SER A 265 -9.49 -25.91 -25.44
N SER A 266 -10.43 -25.23 -26.08
CA SER A 266 -10.87 -23.88 -25.73
C SER A 266 -11.73 -23.95 -24.46
N GLN A 267 -11.09 -24.32 -23.35
CA GLN A 267 -11.49 -23.95 -22.00
C GLN A 267 -10.29 -23.18 -21.46
N SER A 268 -10.44 -21.87 -21.25
CA SER A 268 -9.38 -21.06 -20.65
C SER A 268 -9.06 -21.66 -19.28
N THR A 269 -8.02 -22.47 -19.19
CA THR A 269 -7.52 -22.93 -17.90
C THR A 269 -7.08 -21.67 -17.16
N ARG A 270 -7.82 -21.32 -16.10
CA ARG A 270 -7.52 -20.15 -15.27
C ARG A 270 -6.08 -20.30 -14.79
N GLN A 271 -5.23 -19.38 -15.22
CA GLN A 271 -3.82 -19.39 -14.86
C GLN A 271 -3.67 -18.81 -13.46
N TYR A 272 -2.89 -19.47 -12.62
CA TYR A 272 -2.55 -18.98 -11.29
C TYR A 272 -1.08 -18.65 -11.25
N TYR A 273 -0.70 -17.56 -10.59
CA TYR A 273 0.66 -17.12 -10.39
C TYR A 273 1.07 -17.26 -8.93
N GLU A 274 2.36 -17.16 -8.66
CA GLU A 274 2.89 -17.15 -7.29
C GLU A 274 2.48 -15.86 -6.57
N SER A 275 2.06 -15.98 -5.32
CA SER A 275 1.75 -14.81 -4.48
C SER A 275 3.03 -14.00 -4.21
N LEU A 276 2.86 -12.68 -4.12
CA LEU A 276 3.95 -11.74 -3.91
C LEU A 276 4.07 -11.35 -2.43
N GLU A 277 5.30 -11.08 -2.01
CA GLU A 277 5.69 -10.66 -0.65
C GLU A 277 5.91 -9.14 -0.54
N GLU A 278 6.13 -8.64 0.67
CA GLU A 278 6.29 -7.22 1.03
C GLU A 278 7.38 -6.54 0.20
N PHE A 279 8.49 -7.25 -0.05
CA PHE A 279 9.58 -6.70 -0.85
C PHE A 279 9.19 -6.44 -2.31
N HIS A 280 8.26 -7.22 -2.87
CA HIS A 280 7.75 -6.98 -4.22
C HIS A 280 6.90 -5.70 -4.27
N VAL A 281 6.20 -5.34 -3.19
CA VAL A 281 5.51 -4.05 -3.08
C VAL A 281 6.51 -2.89 -3.16
N TYR A 282 7.64 -3.01 -2.46
CA TYR A 282 8.70 -2.00 -2.51
C TYR A 282 9.28 -1.85 -3.92
N VAL A 283 9.58 -2.96 -4.60
CA VAL A 283 10.06 -2.93 -5.98
C VAL A 283 9.00 -2.33 -6.91
N LEU A 284 7.72 -2.70 -6.73
CA LEU A 284 6.60 -2.17 -7.50
C LEU A 284 6.51 -0.65 -7.37
N ALA A 285 6.59 -0.11 -6.15
CA ALA A 285 6.59 1.34 -5.91
C ALA A 285 7.68 2.05 -6.73
N ASN A 286 8.88 1.46 -6.81
CA ASN A 286 9.97 1.94 -7.64
C ASN A 286 9.68 1.80 -9.14
N ASN A 287 9.06 0.69 -9.59
CA ASN A 287 8.66 0.51 -10.98
C ASN A 287 7.66 1.59 -11.45
N ILE A 288 6.67 1.93 -10.62
CA ILE A 288 5.67 2.96 -10.95
C ILE A 288 6.11 4.38 -10.55
N ARG A 289 7.28 4.53 -9.92
CA ARG A 289 7.83 5.79 -9.39
C ARG A 289 6.83 6.54 -8.50
N ARG A 290 6.10 5.80 -7.67
CA ARG A 290 4.97 6.34 -6.91
C ARG A 290 4.84 5.62 -5.55
N PRO A 291 4.66 6.35 -4.45
CA PRO A 291 4.45 5.74 -3.13
C PRO A 291 3.24 4.81 -3.11
N ILE A 292 3.33 3.73 -2.34
CA ILE A 292 2.21 2.83 -2.06
C ILE A 292 1.97 2.83 -0.55
N VAL A 293 0.72 3.00 -0.12
CA VAL A 293 0.30 2.90 1.27
C VAL A 293 -0.67 1.73 1.39
N ILE A 294 -0.32 0.77 2.24
CA ILE A 294 -1.13 -0.43 2.50
C ILE A 294 -1.73 -0.33 3.90
N TYR A 295 -3.05 -0.47 3.98
CA TYR A 295 -3.78 -0.69 5.23
C TYR A 295 -4.09 -2.18 5.38
N SER A 296 -3.69 -2.75 6.52
CA SER A 296 -3.95 -4.15 6.85
C SER A 296 -4.14 -4.29 8.36
N ASP A 297 -4.65 -5.43 8.81
CA ASP A 297 -4.43 -5.79 10.21
C ASP A 297 -2.93 -6.06 10.46
N THR A 298 -2.57 -6.09 11.74
CA THR A 298 -1.21 -6.29 12.25
C THR A 298 -0.95 -7.72 12.68
N LEU A 299 -2.01 -8.49 12.93
CA LEU A 299 -1.94 -9.85 13.45
C LEU A 299 -2.96 -10.72 12.71
N LEU A 300 -2.50 -11.86 12.21
CA LEU A 300 -3.36 -12.95 11.80
C LEU A 300 -4.01 -13.57 13.04
N ARG A 301 -5.31 -13.83 13.00
CA ARG A 301 -6.07 -14.38 14.12
C ARG A 301 -6.76 -15.69 13.74
N THR A 302 -6.94 -16.58 14.73
CA THR A 302 -7.82 -17.74 14.60
C THR A 302 -9.29 -17.30 14.59
N ASN A 303 -10.20 -18.23 14.27
CA ASN A 303 -11.64 -18.01 14.41
C ASN A 303 -12.06 -17.65 15.84
N ASP A 304 -11.27 -18.08 16.84
CA ASP A 304 -11.47 -17.75 18.26
C ASP A 304 -10.86 -16.39 18.65
N GLY A 305 -10.23 -15.68 17.70
CA GLY A 305 -9.62 -14.36 17.88
C GLY A 305 -8.18 -14.36 18.41
N GLU A 306 -7.58 -15.55 18.62
CA GLU A 306 -6.22 -15.70 19.13
C GLU A 306 -5.19 -15.30 18.06
N ALA A 307 -4.19 -14.49 18.45
CA ALA A 307 -3.15 -14.04 17.54
C ALA A 307 -2.18 -15.17 17.18
N ILE A 308 -2.00 -15.42 15.88
CA ILE A 308 -1.15 -16.47 15.34
C ILE A 308 0.20 -15.91 14.92
N SER A 309 0.20 -14.89 14.06
CA SER A 309 1.42 -14.35 13.46
C SER A 309 1.26 -12.88 13.05
N PRO A 310 2.34 -12.09 13.02
CA PRO A 310 2.29 -10.73 12.48
C PRO A 310 2.00 -10.70 10.98
N ILE A 311 1.24 -9.69 10.56
CA ILE A 311 1.05 -9.30 9.15
C ILE A 311 1.94 -8.09 8.89
N GLU A 312 2.87 -8.22 7.94
CA GLU A 312 3.93 -7.23 7.72
C GLU A 312 3.72 -6.36 6.47
N PHE A 313 2.59 -6.52 5.76
CA PHE A 313 2.29 -5.71 4.59
C PHE A 313 1.90 -4.26 4.90
N GLY A 314 1.20 -4.02 6.02
CA GLY A 314 0.71 -2.69 6.39
C GLY A 314 1.83 -1.67 6.55
N GLY A 315 1.70 -0.50 5.93
CA GLY A 315 2.71 0.56 5.99
C GLY A 315 2.86 1.37 4.70
N ILE A 316 3.97 2.09 4.61
CA ILE A 316 4.32 3.03 3.53
C ILE A 316 5.54 2.49 2.77
N TYR A 317 5.42 2.39 1.45
CA TYR A 317 6.45 1.95 0.52
C TYR A 317 6.82 3.13 -0.37
N LEU A 318 8.01 3.69 -0.18
CA LEU A 318 8.50 4.82 -0.95
C LEU A 318 9.41 4.33 -2.09
N PRO A 319 9.40 4.97 -3.28
CA PRO A 319 10.29 4.64 -4.39
C PRO A 319 11.71 5.19 -4.14
N LEU A 320 12.41 4.70 -3.12
CA LEU A 320 13.69 5.25 -2.65
C LEU A 320 14.87 4.98 -3.60
N GLU A 321 14.70 4.16 -4.64
CA GLU A 321 15.69 4.00 -5.70
C GLU A 321 15.61 5.09 -6.77
N ILE A 322 14.57 5.93 -6.71
CA ILE A 322 14.30 6.98 -7.69
C ILE A 322 14.31 8.35 -6.97
N PRO A 323 15.03 9.37 -7.50
CA PRO A 323 15.00 10.72 -6.94
C PRO A 323 13.55 11.25 -6.81
N PRO A 324 13.18 11.89 -5.68
CA PRO A 324 11.81 12.36 -5.42
C PRO A 324 11.18 13.20 -6.53
N GLU A 325 12.00 13.95 -7.26
CA GLU A 325 11.67 14.89 -8.33
C GLU A 325 11.20 14.17 -9.61
N LYS A 326 11.51 12.88 -9.71
CA LYS A 326 11.08 11.98 -10.77
C LYS A 326 9.93 11.07 -10.32
N CYS A 327 9.40 11.27 -9.10
CA CYS A 327 8.33 10.47 -8.53
C CYS A 327 7.02 11.24 -8.44
N HIS A 328 5.91 10.51 -8.54
CA HIS A 328 4.59 11.05 -8.24
C HIS A 328 4.41 11.14 -6.72
N LYS A 329 3.93 12.29 -6.23
CA LYS A 329 3.73 12.51 -4.79
C LYS A 329 2.39 12.01 -4.24
N GLN A 330 1.50 11.60 -5.12
CA GLN A 330 0.21 11.03 -4.76
C GLN A 330 0.37 9.52 -4.52
N PRO A 331 0.01 8.98 -3.35
CA PRO A 331 0.17 7.55 -3.12
C PRO A 331 -0.86 6.73 -3.89
N ILE A 332 -0.55 5.46 -4.14
CA ILE A 332 -1.52 4.40 -4.39
C ILE A 332 -1.95 3.84 -3.03
N LEU A 333 -3.25 3.63 -2.85
CA LEU A 333 -3.84 3.14 -1.61
C LEU A 333 -4.33 1.72 -1.84
N LEU A 334 -3.86 0.79 -1.02
CA LEU A 334 -4.25 -0.62 -1.09
C LEU A 334 -4.72 -1.11 0.30
N ALA A 335 -5.62 -2.07 0.29
CA ALA A 335 -5.94 -2.90 1.43
C ALA A 335 -5.25 -4.25 1.28
N TYR A 336 -4.83 -4.83 2.40
CA TYR A 336 -4.42 -6.23 2.48
C TYR A 336 -5.19 -6.92 3.60
N ASP A 337 -5.99 -7.92 3.25
CA ASP A 337 -6.72 -8.77 4.17
C ASP A 337 -6.86 -10.18 3.59
N ALA A 338 -6.85 -11.21 4.44
CA ALA A 338 -6.98 -12.61 4.05
C ALA A 338 -6.12 -13.03 2.83
N ALA A 339 -4.88 -12.53 2.77
CA ALA A 339 -3.94 -12.74 1.66
C ALA A 339 -4.42 -12.27 0.28
N HIS A 340 -5.27 -11.26 0.29
CA HIS A 340 -5.79 -10.59 -0.88
C HIS A 340 -5.44 -9.10 -0.85
N PHE A 341 -5.16 -8.54 -2.03
CA PHE A 341 -4.94 -7.12 -2.20
C PHE A 341 -6.14 -6.49 -2.90
N SER A 342 -6.62 -5.38 -2.37
CA SER A 342 -7.76 -4.64 -2.93
C SER A 342 -7.38 -3.17 -3.12
N ALA A 343 -7.78 -2.56 -4.24
CA ALA A 343 -7.53 -1.14 -4.49
C ALA A 343 -8.44 -0.30 -3.59
N LEU A 344 -7.90 0.65 -2.84
CA LEU A 344 -8.70 1.54 -1.98
C LEU A 344 -8.97 2.87 -2.67
N LEU A 345 -10.21 3.08 -3.09
CA LEU A 345 -10.58 4.27 -3.85
C LEU A 345 -11.56 5.16 -3.09
N PRO A 346 -11.38 6.49 -3.15
CA PRO A 346 -12.43 7.41 -2.75
C PRO A 346 -13.56 7.40 -3.77
N MET A 347 -14.73 7.86 -3.34
CA MET A 347 -15.87 8.14 -4.22
C MET A 347 -15.97 9.65 -4.48
N GLU A 348 -16.34 10.02 -5.69
CA GLU A 348 -16.57 11.41 -6.08
C GLU A 348 -17.60 12.10 -5.18
N GLN A 349 -17.35 13.36 -4.84
CA GLN A 349 -18.22 14.15 -3.96
C GLN A 349 -19.14 15.07 -4.76
N ILE A 350 -20.44 15.07 -4.45
CA ILE A 350 -21.50 15.84 -5.13
C ILE A 350 -21.20 17.36 -5.25
N ASN A 351 -20.40 17.92 -4.33
CA ASN A 351 -20.15 19.36 -4.23
C ASN A 351 -18.78 19.81 -4.78
N SER A 352 -18.02 18.96 -5.47
CA SER A 352 -16.81 19.44 -6.16
C SER A 352 -17.22 20.31 -7.33
N LYS A 353 -17.01 21.63 -7.21
CA LYS A 353 -17.13 22.54 -8.36
C LYS A 353 -16.19 22.03 -9.46
N PRO A 354 -16.61 22.00 -10.73
CA PRO A 354 -15.82 21.44 -11.83
C PRO A 354 -14.46 22.15 -12.06
N SER A 355 -14.23 23.31 -11.43
CA SER A 355 -12.97 24.07 -11.54
C SER A 355 -11.98 23.83 -10.39
N THR A 356 -12.33 23.07 -9.34
CA THR A 356 -11.44 22.79 -8.21
C THR A 356 -11.10 21.31 -8.17
N LYS A 357 -9.84 20.96 -8.47
CA LYS A 357 -9.29 19.61 -8.28
C LYS A 357 -9.65 19.14 -6.88
N SER A 358 -10.54 18.15 -6.73
CA SER A 358 -10.88 17.61 -5.42
C SER A 358 -9.62 17.00 -4.84
N THR A 359 -9.27 17.40 -3.62
CA THR A 359 -8.12 16.84 -2.90
C THR A 359 -8.61 15.96 -1.79
N TYR A 360 -8.18 14.70 -1.78
CA TYR A 360 -8.46 13.80 -0.67
C TYR A 360 -7.28 13.69 0.27
N ARG A 361 -7.60 13.53 1.55
CA ARG A 361 -6.65 13.33 2.65
C ARG A 361 -6.78 11.91 3.15
N ILE A 362 -5.65 11.27 3.42
CA ILE A 362 -5.58 9.95 4.03
C ILE A 362 -4.57 9.95 5.18
N PRO A 363 -4.92 9.39 6.36
CA PRO A 363 -4.03 9.41 7.51
C PRO A 363 -2.83 8.49 7.29
N LEU A 364 -1.66 8.92 7.77
CA LEU A 364 -0.41 8.15 7.70
C LEU A 364 0.01 7.64 9.09
N ILE A 365 -0.95 7.48 10.00
CA ILE A 365 -0.70 7.02 11.37
C ILE A 365 -1.47 5.73 11.66
N ASP A 366 -0.95 4.98 12.63
CA ASP A 366 -1.69 3.95 13.33
C ASP A 366 -2.58 4.59 14.41
N VAL A 367 -3.85 4.18 14.49
CA VAL A 367 -4.82 4.79 15.42
C VAL A 367 -4.57 4.41 16.88
N ASP A 368 -3.97 3.25 17.12
CA ASP A 368 -3.72 2.73 18.47
C ASP A 368 -2.45 3.33 19.06
N THR A 369 -1.38 3.43 18.26
CA THR A 369 -0.10 4.01 18.72
C THR A 369 -0.01 5.52 18.51
N LEU A 370 -0.81 6.07 17.58
CA LEU A 370 -0.69 7.44 17.07
C LEU A 370 0.67 7.77 16.42
N ASP A 371 1.47 6.74 16.15
CA ASP A 371 2.72 6.87 15.42
C ASP A 371 2.51 6.75 13.92
N ILE A 372 3.44 7.32 13.16
CA ILE A 372 3.49 7.17 11.71
C ILE A 372 3.56 5.69 11.35
N LEU A 373 2.79 5.30 10.33
CA LEU A 373 2.80 3.95 9.77
C LEU A 373 4.25 3.51 9.42
N PRO A 374 4.59 2.21 9.56
CA PRO A 374 5.91 1.71 9.24
C PRO A 374 6.35 2.11 7.83
N ILE A 375 7.58 2.61 7.66
CA ILE A 375 8.16 2.86 6.34
C ILE A 375 9.01 1.64 5.99
N HIS A 376 8.57 0.87 5.00
CA HIS A 376 9.20 -0.38 4.61
C HIS A 376 10.49 -0.15 3.82
N PHE A 377 11.48 -1.00 4.07
CA PHE A 377 12.79 -0.99 3.40
C PHE A 377 13.50 0.37 3.37
N PHE A 378 13.25 1.20 4.40
CA PHE A 378 13.72 2.58 4.49
C PHE A 378 15.25 2.72 4.53
N ILE A 379 15.94 1.78 5.18
CA ILE A 379 17.39 1.82 5.38
C ILE A 379 18.10 1.03 4.29
N ASP A 380 18.99 1.70 3.55
CA ASP A 380 20.07 1.06 2.77
C ASP A 380 21.37 1.26 3.56
N PRO A 381 22.01 0.19 4.05
CA PRO A 381 23.26 0.33 4.79
C PRO A 381 24.45 0.73 3.89
N GLY A 382 24.27 0.71 2.56
CA GLY A 382 25.26 1.16 1.58
C GLY A 382 26.25 0.08 1.16
N PHE A 383 26.97 0.36 0.07
CA PHE A 383 27.89 -0.60 -0.57
C PHE A 383 29.10 -0.99 0.29
N ASN A 384 29.52 -0.11 1.20
CA ASN A 384 30.64 -0.35 2.13
C ASN A 384 30.21 -1.08 3.40
N PHE A 385 28.92 -1.43 3.56
CA PHE A 385 28.46 -2.11 4.75
C PHE A 385 29.06 -3.51 4.86
N GLN A 386 29.63 -3.80 6.02
CA GLN A 386 30.18 -5.10 6.34
C GLN A 386 29.11 -5.93 7.04
N TRP A 387 28.53 -6.86 6.29
CA TRP A 387 27.60 -7.85 6.80
C TRP A 387 28.29 -8.74 7.84
N PRO A 388 27.68 -8.98 9.01
CA PRO A 388 28.13 -10.05 9.90
C PRO A 388 28.06 -11.38 9.15
N ILE A 389 29.11 -12.20 9.29
CA ILE A 389 29.17 -13.54 8.68
C ILE A 389 28.75 -14.53 9.75
N ASP A 390 27.68 -15.28 9.50
CA ASP A 390 27.13 -16.28 10.44
C ASP A 390 26.86 -15.73 11.87
N GLU A 391 26.64 -14.42 11.96
CA GLU A 391 26.40 -13.70 13.21
C GLU A 391 25.16 -12.78 13.09
N GLU A 392 24.55 -12.47 14.23
CA GLU A 392 23.44 -11.52 14.26
C GLU A 392 23.90 -10.08 14.06
N LEU A 393 23.01 -9.26 13.50
CA LEU A 393 23.22 -7.82 13.44
C LEU A 393 23.18 -7.21 14.85
N SER A 394 24.24 -6.52 15.28
CA SER A 394 24.31 -5.95 16.63
C SER A 394 23.27 -4.84 16.86
N ASN A 395 22.79 -4.70 18.10
CA ASN A 395 21.83 -3.65 18.46
C ASN A 395 22.40 -2.25 18.21
N ASP A 396 23.70 -2.07 18.46
CA ASP A 396 24.39 -0.79 18.22
C ASP A 396 24.38 -0.42 16.73
N LYS A 397 24.59 -1.39 15.83
CA LYS A 397 24.49 -1.16 14.38
C LYS A 397 23.06 -0.80 14.00
N ILE A 398 22.05 -1.54 14.49
CA ILE A 398 20.64 -1.24 14.20
C ILE A 398 20.29 0.16 14.66
N HIS A 399 20.64 0.52 15.90
CA HIS A 399 20.38 1.84 16.46
C HIS A 399 21.09 2.95 15.67
N PHE A 400 22.35 2.73 15.31
CA PHE A 400 23.13 3.68 14.50
C PHE A 400 22.45 3.97 13.16
N TYR A 401 22.14 2.95 12.36
CA TYR A 401 21.51 3.16 11.05
C TYR A 401 20.06 3.66 11.13
N THR A 402 19.34 3.36 12.22
CA THR A 402 17.99 3.86 12.43
C THR A 402 17.97 5.34 12.84
N THR A 403 19.00 5.81 13.55
CA THR A 403 19.05 7.17 14.11
C THR A 403 19.86 8.14 13.25
N TYR A 404 20.90 7.64 12.56
CA TYR A 404 21.80 8.45 11.73
C TYR A 404 21.27 8.69 10.31
N GLY A 405 20.22 7.96 9.89
CA GLY A 405 19.56 8.16 8.61
C GLY A 405 18.71 9.42 8.53
N ASP A 406 18.15 9.69 7.36
CA ASP A 406 17.14 10.73 7.16
C ASP A 406 16.00 10.56 8.19
N ASN A 407 15.49 11.66 8.75
CA ASN A 407 14.31 11.59 9.60
C ASN A 407 13.13 11.05 8.78
N ARG A 408 12.34 10.14 9.38
CA ARG A 408 11.13 9.55 8.77
C ARG A 408 10.18 10.61 8.23
N MET A 409 10.06 11.76 8.88
CA MET A 409 9.20 12.84 8.39
C MET A 409 9.80 13.57 7.19
N ASP A 410 11.11 13.84 7.22
CA ASP A 410 11.79 14.56 6.13
C ASP A 410 11.73 13.76 4.83
N ILE A 411 11.90 12.43 4.90
CA ILE A 411 11.76 11.58 3.70
C ILE A 411 10.31 11.55 3.19
N LEU A 412 9.32 11.55 4.09
CA LEU A 412 7.91 11.58 3.68
C LEU A 412 7.57 12.91 2.99
N GLU A 413 8.10 14.05 3.46
CA GLU A 413 7.89 15.36 2.83
C GLU A 413 8.51 15.45 1.41
N LYS A 414 9.60 14.69 1.16
CA LYS A 414 10.20 14.59 -0.18
C LYS A 414 9.26 13.84 -1.14
N TYR A 415 8.70 12.70 -0.72
CA TYR A 415 7.95 11.78 -1.59
C TYR A 415 6.42 11.93 -1.55
N LEU A 416 5.85 12.65 -0.59
CA LEU A 416 4.40 12.85 -0.45
C LEU A 416 4.07 14.32 -0.27
N ASN A 417 2.84 14.71 -0.62
CA ASN A 417 2.30 16.02 -0.24
C ASN A 417 1.70 15.92 1.17
N LEU A 418 2.46 16.31 2.18
CA LEU A 418 2.01 16.20 3.56
C LEU A 418 1.20 17.40 4.04
N SER A 419 0.35 17.15 5.00
CA SER A 419 -0.39 18.15 5.77
C SER A 419 -0.46 17.72 7.23
N LYS A 420 -0.55 18.70 8.13
CA LYS A 420 -0.66 18.46 9.57
C LYS A 420 -2.02 18.94 10.04
N GLU A 421 -2.70 18.12 10.83
CA GLU A 421 -3.97 18.48 11.47
C GLU A 421 -3.87 18.24 12.97
N TYR A 422 -4.38 19.19 13.77
CA TYR A 422 -4.37 19.10 15.22
C TYR A 422 -5.73 18.63 15.71
N LEU A 423 -5.75 17.49 16.42
CA LEU A 423 -6.99 16.91 16.93
C LEU A 423 -7.07 16.99 18.44
N PRO A 424 -8.20 17.43 19.01
CA PRO A 424 -8.43 17.34 20.45
C PRO A 424 -8.43 15.87 20.86
N LEU A 425 -7.64 15.51 21.88
CA LEU A 425 -7.50 14.13 22.37
C LEU A 425 -8.86 13.44 22.65
N ASN A 426 -9.85 14.20 23.11
CA ASN A 426 -11.21 13.72 23.40
C ASN A 426 -11.96 13.17 22.17
N ASN A 427 -11.60 13.61 20.96
CA ASN A 427 -12.22 13.10 19.74
C ASN A 427 -11.64 11.72 19.37
N ILE A 428 -10.37 11.46 19.69
CA ILE A 428 -9.67 10.20 19.38
C ILE A 428 -10.01 9.12 20.41
N PHE A 429 -10.13 9.46 21.69
CA PHE A 429 -10.56 8.54 22.74
C PHE A 429 -11.69 9.16 23.55
N PRO A 430 -12.96 8.75 23.38
CA PRO A 430 -14.02 9.19 24.29
C PRO A 430 -13.69 8.68 25.69
N GLN A 431 -13.61 9.59 26.68
CA GLN A 431 -13.36 9.20 28.07
C GLN A 431 -14.39 8.17 28.52
N SER A 432 -13.94 7.03 29.03
CA SER A 432 -14.82 6.08 29.68
C SER A 432 -15.50 6.77 30.86
N THR A 433 -16.82 6.77 30.87
CA THR A 433 -17.60 7.19 32.04
C THR A 433 -17.18 6.32 33.21
N LYS A 434 -16.59 6.93 34.25
CA LYS A 434 -16.15 6.28 35.48
C LYS A 434 -17.17 5.25 35.95
N ALA A 435 -16.79 3.97 35.91
CA ALA A 435 -17.51 2.92 36.59
C ALA A 435 -17.56 3.27 38.10
N LYS A 436 -18.75 3.25 38.67
CA LYS A 436 -18.96 3.42 40.11
C LYS A 436 -18.14 2.36 40.84
N GLN A 437 -17.22 2.81 41.70
CA GLN A 437 -16.59 1.96 42.71
C GLN A 437 -17.67 1.55 43.72
N ASP A 438 -18.16 0.33 43.60
CA ASP A 438 -18.85 -0.32 44.71
C ASP A 438 -17.78 -0.89 45.66
N ASN A 439 -17.60 -0.20 46.78
CA ASN A 439 -16.85 -0.68 47.93
C ASN A 439 -17.58 -1.88 48.54
N ARG A 440 -16.96 -3.07 48.50
CA ARG A 440 -17.24 -4.11 49.50
C ARG A 440 -15.95 -4.75 49.99
N ILE A 441 -15.65 -4.45 51.24
CA ILE A 441 -14.59 -5.01 52.07
C ILE A 441 -15.01 -6.42 52.52
N SER A 442 -14.13 -7.41 52.34
CA SER A 442 -13.97 -8.52 53.29
C SER A 442 -12.66 -9.29 53.03
N THR A 443 -11.67 -8.95 53.86
CA THR A 443 -10.64 -9.78 54.50
C THR A 443 -10.62 -11.29 54.20
N THR A 444 -9.46 -11.82 53.79
CA THR A 444 -8.60 -12.66 54.66
C THR A 444 -7.21 -12.87 54.05
N SER A 445 -6.22 -12.71 54.93
CA SER A 445 -4.80 -12.96 54.79
C SER A 445 -4.44 -14.45 54.85
N THR A 446 -3.51 -14.90 54.01
CA THR A 446 -2.38 -15.79 54.43
C THR A 446 -1.39 -15.95 53.27
N ASN A 447 -0.16 -15.46 53.51
CA ASN A 447 1.12 -15.93 52.99
C ASN A 447 1.99 -16.16 54.26
N PRO A 448 3.19 -16.79 54.25
CA PRO A 448 4.00 -17.28 53.12
C PRO A 448 4.68 -18.67 53.36
N SER A 449 5.35 -19.23 52.35
CA SER A 449 6.70 -19.81 52.53
C SER A 449 7.42 -20.10 51.21
N ASN A 450 8.71 -19.76 51.24
CA ASN A 450 9.76 -19.92 50.22
C ASN A 450 10.22 -21.38 50.05
N GLU A 451 11.13 -21.55 49.06
CA GLU A 451 12.02 -22.70 48.72
C GLU A 451 11.58 -23.46 47.46
N LEU A 452 12.41 -23.80 46.47
CA LEU A 452 13.87 -23.90 46.36
C LEU A 452 14.28 -23.91 44.86
N ASN A 453 15.49 -23.43 44.56
CA ASN A 453 16.17 -23.51 43.26
C ASN A 453 16.54 -24.96 42.86
N SER A 454 16.47 -25.29 41.56
CA SER A 454 17.48 -26.13 40.88
C SER A 454 17.40 -26.01 39.33
N PRO A 455 18.51 -26.22 38.59
CA PRO A 455 18.66 -25.78 37.20
C PRO A 455 18.30 -26.87 36.19
N ILE A 456 17.53 -26.53 35.15
CA ILE A 456 17.25 -27.43 34.03
C ILE A 456 18.22 -27.14 32.88
N THR A 457 19.13 -28.08 32.66
CA THR A 457 19.98 -28.19 31.47
C THR A 457 19.12 -28.46 30.23
N HIS A 458 19.07 -27.53 29.27
CA HIS A 458 18.50 -27.81 27.95
C HIS A 458 19.57 -28.37 27.00
N LYS A 459 19.43 -29.66 26.71
CA LYS A 459 20.12 -30.35 25.60
C LYS A 459 19.73 -29.70 24.27
N LYS A 460 20.74 -29.38 23.45
CA LYS A 460 20.59 -29.04 22.02
C LYS A 460 19.80 -30.13 21.31
N VAL A 461 18.64 -29.77 20.77
CA VAL A 461 17.91 -30.57 19.78
C VAL A 461 18.16 -29.97 18.39
N SER A 462 18.37 -30.86 17.43
CA SER A 462 18.75 -30.65 16.03
C SER A 462 17.97 -29.53 15.29
N ARG A 463 18.72 -28.65 14.60
CA ARG A 463 18.33 -27.34 14.06
C ARG A 463 17.73 -27.31 12.64
N SER A 464 17.22 -28.42 12.10
CA SER A 464 16.69 -28.43 10.72
C SER A 464 15.16 -28.33 10.58
N SER A 465 14.38 -28.42 11.67
CA SER A 465 12.91 -28.49 11.58
C SER A 465 12.15 -27.19 11.86
N LEU A 466 12.82 -26.12 12.32
CA LEU A 466 12.16 -24.85 12.68
C LEU A 466 12.06 -23.88 11.48
N ASN A 467 13.02 -23.93 10.54
CA ASN A 467 13.00 -23.10 9.31
C ASN A 467 11.80 -23.43 8.41
N SER A 468 11.23 -24.62 8.54
CA SER A 468 10.05 -25.03 7.79
C SER A 468 8.74 -24.60 8.45
N PHE A 469 8.68 -24.30 9.76
CA PHE A 469 7.40 -24.18 10.47
C PHE A 469 6.73 -22.81 10.30
N SER A 470 7.49 -21.71 10.37
CA SER A 470 6.95 -20.35 10.11
C SER A 470 6.59 -20.14 8.64
N LYS A 471 7.32 -20.80 7.72
CA LYS A 471 7.09 -20.74 6.27
C LYS A 471 6.07 -21.77 5.76
N MET A 472 5.96 -22.96 6.36
CA MET A 472 4.83 -23.89 6.11
C MET A 472 3.53 -23.23 6.52
N PHE A 473 3.47 -22.52 7.65
CA PHE A 473 2.23 -21.85 8.04
C PHE A 473 1.76 -20.83 6.97
N ARG A 474 2.69 -20.09 6.35
CA ARG A 474 2.39 -19.21 5.20
C ARG A 474 2.05 -19.97 3.91
N ARG A 475 2.50 -21.21 3.70
CA ARG A 475 2.22 -21.99 2.47
C ARG A 475 1.01 -22.92 2.57
N THR A 476 0.68 -23.41 3.77
CA THR A 476 -0.31 -24.47 3.99
C THR A 476 -1.70 -23.91 4.33
N PHE A 477 -1.81 -22.66 4.81
CA PHE A 477 -3.09 -22.01 5.14
C PHE A 477 -3.50 -20.88 4.17
N MET A 478 -2.77 -20.73 3.05
CA MET A 478 -3.07 -19.76 1.97
C MET A 478 -3.59 -20.46 0.71
N GLU A 479 -4.16 -21.66 0.83
CA GLU A 479 -5.07 -22.15 -0.21
C GLU A 479 -6.36 -21.33 -0.11
N PRO A 480 -6.87 -20.77 -1.22
CA PRO A 480 -8.23 -20.26 -1.21
C PRO A 480 -9.13 -21.44 -0.88
N PHE A 481 -9.96 -21.31 0.16
CA PHE A 481 -11.11 -22.19 0.29
C PHE A 481 -11.88 -22.08 -1.03
N SER A 482 -11.79 -23.13 -1.84
CA SER A 482 -12.56 -23.33 -3.07
C SER A 482 -14.04 -23.44 -2.77
#